data_AF-A0A496XDT2-F1
#
_entry.id   AF-A0A496XDT2-F1
#
_cell.length_a   1.000
_cell.length_b   1.000
_cell.length_c   1.000
_cell.angle_alpha   90.00
_cell.angle_beta   90.00
_cell.angle_gamma   90.00
#
_symmetry.space_group_name_H-M   'P 1'
#
loop_
_entity.id
_entity.type
_entity.pdbx_description
1 polymer ?
#
loop_
_entity_poly.entity_id
_entity_poly.type
_entity_poly.pdbx_seq_one_letter_code
_entity_poly.pdbx_strand_id
1 'polypeptide(L)'
;VYRYLPGNFDVAGKTGTTNNGRDSWFAGFSGDLLAVSWIGRDDNGGTGLTGGSGALKVWAHFMAGASERSLDYRMPDGIQTHWVDDRNGYLTGKGCPHSRMLPFITGSEPRQRTNCSPRKSGIADWFQSLFGRDD
;
A
#
# COMPACT_ATOMS: atom_id res chain seq x y z
N VAL A 1 -10.46 10.29 -16.11
CA VAL A 1 -9.53 9.85 -15.04
C VAL A 1 -8.18 10.48 -15.33
N TYR A 2 -7.68 11.37 -14.48
CA TYR A 2 -6.41 12.05 -14.73
C TYR A 2 -5.26 11.11 -14.35
N ARG A 3 -4.45 10.72 -15.34
CA ARG A 3 -3.29 9.86 -15.16
C ARG A 3 -2.07 10.60 -15.71
N TYR A 4 -1.39 11.33 -14.83
CA TYR A 4 -0.21 12.13 -15.17
C TYR A 4 1.05 11.27 -15.26
N LEU A 5 1.17 10.25 -14.40
CA LEU A 5 2.30 9.32 -14.39
C LEU A 5 1.93 8.01 -15.14
N PRO A 6 2.91 7.37 -15.80
CA PRO A 6 2.74 6.01 -16.32
C PRO A 6 2.35 5.02 -15.22
N GLY A 7 1.59 3.97 -15.55
CA GLY A 7 1.11 2.99 -14.57
C GLY A 7 2.20 2.11 -13.97
N ASN A 8 3.40 2.12 -14.55
CA ASN A 8 4.61 1.43 -14.09
C ASN A 8 5.65 2.40 -13.51
N PHE A 9 5.27 3.65 -13.23
CA PHE A 9 6.14 4.63 -12.60
C PHE A 9 5.72 4.77 -11.14
N ASP A 10 6.46 4.09 -10.27
CA ASP A 10 6.17 4.03 -8.84
C ASP A 10 6.64 5.30 -8.13
N VAL A 11 5.79 5.79 -7.24
CA VAL A 11 6.03 6.92 -6.36
C VAL A 11 5.45 6.65 -4.98
N ALA A 12 5.99 7.31 -3.97
CA ALA A 12 5.43 7.31 -2.62
C ALA A 12 5.02 8.73 -2.24
N GLY A 13 3.96 8.87 -1.45
CA GLY A 13 3.56 10.18 -0.99
C GLY A 13 2.46 10.17 0.06
N LYS A 14 2.23 11.34 0.62
CA LYS A 14 1.25 11.56 1.69
C LYS A 14 0.47 12.83 1.43
N THR A 15 -0.84 12.70 1.54
CA THR A 15 -1.79 13.83 1.54
C THR A 15 -1.78 14.54 2.89
N GLY A 16 -1.92 15.88 2.85
CA GLY A 16 -2.20 16.72 4.01
C GLY A 16 -3.37 17.65 3.72
N THR A 17 -4.28 17.80 4.68
CA THR A 17 -5.42 18.74 4.62
C THR A 17 -5.57 19.36 5.99
N THR A 18 -5.60 20.68 6.08
CA THR A 18 -5.80 21.37 7.37
C THR A 18 -7.28 21.62 7.65
N ASN A 19 -7.57 21.97 8.90
CA ASN A 19 -8.92 22.28 9.35
C ASN A 19 -9.54 23.41 8.51
N ASN A 20 -10.86 23.33 8.32
CA ASN A 20 -11.65 24.26 7.51
C ASN A 20 -11.23 24.31 6.03
N GLY A 21 -10.43 23.33 5.55
CA GLY A 21 -9.98 23.27 4.17
C GLY A 21 -9.13 24.47 3.74
N ARG A 22 -8.38 25.05 4.68
CA ARG A 22 -7.50 26.20 4.40
C ARG A 22 -6.34 25.80 3.51
N ASP A 23 -5.72 24.66 3.80
CA ASP A 23 -4.53 24.20 3.11
C ASP A 23 -4.74 22.81 2.52
N SER A 24 -4.31 22.69 1.27
CA SER A 24 -4.12 21.43 0.57
C SER A 24 -2.61 21.20 0.42
N TRP A 25 -2.11 20.09 0.98
CA TRP A 25 -0.70 19.70 0.92
C TRP A 25 -0.54 18.33 0.27
N PHE A 26 0.57 18.16 -0.44
CA PHE A 26 1.07 16.86 -0.84
C PHE A 26 2.60 16.86 -0.78
N ALA A 27 3.17 15.85 -0.14
CA ALA A 27 4.59 15.58 -0.15
C ALA A 27 4.81 14.16 -0.68
N GLY A 28 5.73 14.00 -1.62
CA GLY A 28 6.02 12.72 -2.22
C GLY A 28 7.38 12.67 -2.89
N PHE A 29 7.80 11.47 -3.25
CA PHE A 29 9.08 11.22 -3.89
C PHE A 29 9.02 10.06 -4.89
N SER A 30 9.95 10.10 -5.83
CA SER A 30 10.30 9.07 -6.79
C SER A 30 11.70 8.48 -6.46
N GLY A 31 12.31 7.74 -7.38
CA GLY A 31 13.67 7.24 -7.24
C GLY A 31 14.77 8.32 -7.35
N ASP A 32 14.43 9.54 -7.77
CA ASP A 32 15.38 10.63 -8.00
C ASP A 32 14.95 12.01 -7.48
N LEU A 33 13.67 12.21 -7.17
CA LEU A 33 13.15 13.53 -6.85
C LEU A 33 12.16 13.47 -5.70
N LEU A 34 12.39 14.31 -4.69
CA LEU A 34 11.41 14.65 -3.67
C LEU A 34 10.82 16.01 -3.98
N ALA A 35 9.50 16.11 -3.95
CA ALA A 35 8.80 17.37 -4.15
C ALA A 35 7.65 17.54 -3.15
N VAL A 36 7.36 18.80 -2.83
CA VAL A 36 6.25 19.20 -1.97
C VAL A 36 5.46 20.27 -2.71
N SER A 37 4.14 20.14 -2.70
CA SER A 37 3.22 21.14 -3.25
C SER A 37 2.23 21.58 -2.18
N TRP A 38 1.96 22.88 -2.15
CA TRP A 38 0.95 23.49 -1.32
C TRP A 38 0.01 24.34 -2.17
N ILE A 39 -1.28 24.29 -1.83
CA ILE A 39 -2.28 25.20 -2.35
C ILE A 39 -3.04 25.76 -1.15
N GLY A 40 -3.05 27.08 -1.05
CA GLY A 40 -3.82 27.84 -0.08
C GLY A 40 -4.17 29.21 -0.64
N ARG A 41 -4.89 29.99 0.16
CA ARG A 41 -5.22 31.38 -0.14
C ARG A 41 -4.40 32.28 0.76
N ASP A 42 -3.86 33.37 0.21
CA ASP A 42 -3.06 34.32 0.98
C ASP A 42 -3.85 34.99 2.12
N ASP A 43 -5.18 35.10 1.96
CA ASP A 43 -6.09 35.60 3.01
C ASP A 43 -6.48 34.55 4.06
N ASN A 44 -5.87 33.36 3.99
CA ASN A 44 -6.13 32.21 4.86
C ASN A 44 -7.59 31.72 4.83
N GLY A 45 -8.35 32.07 3.79
CA GLY A 45 -9.69 31.56 3.54
C GLY A 45 -9.67 30.09 3.12
N GLY A 46 -10.80 29.40 3.29
CA GLY A 46 -10.97 28.03 2.81
C GLY A 46 -10.83 27.95 1.28
N THR A 47 -10.15 26.90 0.80
CA THR A 47 -9.95 26.61 -0.62
C THR A 47 -11.02 25.70 -1.21
N GLY A 48 -11.73 24.93 -0.37
CA GLY A 48 -12.59 23.83 -0.82
C GLY A 48 -11.82 22.61 -1.36
N LEU A 49 -10.49 22.61 -1.26
CA LEU A 49 -9.63 21.54 -1.74
C LEU A 49 -9.10 20.69 -0.57
N THR A 50 -8.94 19.39 -0.80
CA THR A 50 -8.19 18.49 0.06
C THR A 50 -6.80 18.28 -0.51
N GLY A 51 -5.87 17.72 0.25
CA GLY A 51 -4.55 17.33 -0.23
C GLY A 51 -4.60 16.47 -1.51
N GLY A 52 -5.63 15.62 -1.64
CA GLY A 52 -5.83 14.77 -2.81
C GLY A 52 -6.51 15.46 -4.00
N SER A 53 -7.41 16.42 -3.77
CA SER A 53 -8.15 17.08 -4.84
C SER A 53 -7.44 18.31 -5.43
N GLY A 54 -6.52 18.92 -4.68
CA GLY A 54 -5.71 20.07 -5.06
C GLY A 54 -4.23 19.73 -5.23
N ALA A 55 -3.45 19.81 -4.15
CA ALA A 55 -1.98 19.71 -4.15
C ALA A 55 -1.45 18.47 -4.87
N LEU A 56 -2.02 17.28 -4.63
CA LEU A 56 -1.60 16.06 -5.31
C LEU A 56 -1.64 16.17 -6.84
N LYS A 57 -2.60 16.91 -7.41
CA LYS A 57 -2.69 17.09 -8.87
C LYS A 57 -1.55 17.97 -9.40
N VAL A 58 -1.24 19.05 -8.68
CA VAL A 58 -0.11 19.93 -9.02
C VAL A 58 1.21 19.16 -8.91
N TRP A 59 1.39 18.42 -7.81
CA TRP A 59 2.54 17.56 -7.60
C TRP A 59 2.68 16.51 -8.71
N ALA A 60 1.61 15.78 -9.05
CA ALA A 60 1.66 14.73 -10.06
C ALA A 60 1.97 15.27 -11.46
N HIS A 61 1.42 16.44 -11.81
CA HIS A 61 1.72 17.11 -13.07
C HIS A 61 3.18 17.58 -13.13
N PHE A 62 3.71 18.15 -12.03
CA PHE A 62 5.12 18.54 -11.94
C PHE A 62 6.05 17.32 -12.07
N MET A 63 5.80 16.26 -11.31
CA MET A 63 6.63 15.05 -11.31
C MET A 63 6.65 14.37 -12.68
N ALA A 64 5.55 14.43 -13.45
CA ALA A 64 5.47 13.86 -14.79
C ALA A 64 6.45 14.50 -15.80
N GLY A 65 6.89 15.75 -15.56
CA GLY A 65 7.88 16.43 -16.39
C GLY A 65 9.26 16.57 -15.75
N ALA A 66 9.39 16.34 -14.44
CA ALA A 66 10.62 16.62 -13.69
C ALA A 66 11.35 15.38 -13.16
N SER A 67 10.65 14.25 -12.97
CA SER A 67 11.24 13.02 -12.45
C SER A 67 11.51 12.02 -13.57
N GLU A 68 12.69 11.42 -13.56
CA GLU A 68 13.13 10.48 -14.59
C GLU A 68 13.22 9.05 -14.06
N ARG A 69 13.36 8.87 -12.73
CA ARG A 69 13.57 7.55 -12.12
C ARG A 69 12.39 7.15 -11.25
N SER A 70 11.74 6.06 -11.64
CA SER A 70 10.74 5.35 -10.82
C SER A 70 11.36 4.93 -9.49
N LEU A 71 10.55 4.93 -8.43
CA LEU A 71 10.95 4.41 -7.14
C LEU A 71 11.23 2.90 -7.24
N ASP A 72 12.42 2.47 -6.82
CA ASP A 72 12.83 1.06 -6.73
C ASP A 72 12.81 0.63 -5.26
N TYR A 73 11.79 -0.16 -4.87
CA TYR A 73 11.68 -0.67 -3.51
C TYR A 73 12.59 -1.88 -3.30
N ARG A 74 13.69 -1.68 -2.58
CA ARG A 74 14.53 -2.77 -2.07
C ARG A 74 14.21 -3.00 -0.61
N MET A 75 13.83 -4.23 -0.29
CA MET A 75 13.60 -4.62 1.09
C MET A 75 14.91 -4.52 1.87
N PRO A 76 15.01 -3.66 2.91
CA PRO A 76 16.21 -3.55 3.70
C PRO A 76 16.47 -4.80 4.53
N ASP A 77 17.73 -4.97 4.97
CA ASP A 77 18.07 -5.97 5.97
C ASP A 77 17.26 -5.77 7.25
N GLY A 78 16.94 -6.89 7.92
CA GLY A 78 16.16 -6.86 9.16
C GLY A 78 14.65 -6.70 8.96
N ILE A 79 14.14 -6.64 7.73
CA ILE A 79 12.71 -6.72 7.43
C ILE A 79 12.32 -8.16 7.05
N GLN A 80 11.22 -8.66 7.61
CA GLN A 80 10.63 -9.97 7.29
C GLN A 80 9.16 -9.82 6.90
N THR A 81 8.70 -10.62 5.95
CA THR A 81 7.29 -10.65 5.55
C THR A 81 6.54 -11.78 6.23
N HIS A 82 5.40 -11.46 6.85
CA HIS A 82 4.53 -12.43 7.50
C HIS A 82 3.11 -12.34 6.97
N TRP A 83 2.40 -13.46 6.94
CA TRP A 83 0.96 -13.49 6.68
C TRP A 83 0.21 -13.12 7.96
N VAL A 84 -0.68 -12.14 7.87
CA VAL A 84 -1.43 -11.58 9.00
C VAL A 84 -2.91 -11.57 8.68
N ASP A 85 -3.77 -11.93 9.64
CA ASP A 85 -5.22 -11.74 9.53
C ASP A 85 -5.52 -10.24 9.71
N ASP A 86 -6.10 -9.62 8.69
CA ASP A 86 -6.31 -8.17 8.63
C ASP A 86 -7.33 -7.61 9.64
N ARG A 87 -8.06 -8.48 10.34
CA ARG A 87 -9.07 -8.10 11.34
C ARG A 87 -8.50 -8.01 12.75
N ASN A 88 -7.61 -8.94 13.12
CA ASN A 88 -7.08 -9.05 14.48
C ASN A 88 -5.57 -8.79 14.57
N GLY A 89 -4.86 -8.73 13.45
CA GLY A 89 -3.41 -8.49 13.42
C GLY A 89 -2.57 -9.69 13.84
N TYR A 90 -3.13 -10.90 13.94
CA TYR A 90 -2.41 -12.11 14.32
C TYR A 90 -1.78 -12.78 13.11
N LEU A 91 -0.73 -13.57 13.35
CA LEU A 91 -0.12 -14.39 12.31
C LEU A 91 -1.13 -15.43 11.79
N THR A 92 -1.16 -15.62 10.49
CA THR A 92 -2.04 -16.60 9.82
C THR A 92 -1.28 -17.34 8.72
N GLY A 93 -1.93 -18.27 8.03
CA GLY A 93 -1.37 -18.99 6.89
C GLY A 93 -1.61 -18.29 5.56
N LYS A 94 -0.76 -18.58 4.56
CA LYS A 94 -1.05 -18.26 3.16
C LYS A 94 -2.36 -18.92 2.73
N GLY A 95 -3.26 -18.18 2.09
CA GLY A 95 -4.54 -18.70 1.58
C GLY A 95 -5.64 -18.83 2.65
N CYS A 96 -5.37 -18.48 3.91
CA CYS A 96 -6.40 -18.34 4.91
C CYS A 96 -7.31 -17.13 4.60
N PRO A 97 -8.59 -17.15 5.02
CA PRO A 97 -9.45 -15.98 4.95
C PRO A 97 -8.79 -14.78 5.63
N HIS A 98 -8.95 -13.58 5.06
CA HIS A 98 -8.40 -12.34 5.61
C HIS A 98 -6.86 -12.27 5.70
N SER A 99 -6.16 -13.20 5.05
CA SER A 99 -4.71 -13.27 5.05
C SER A 99 -4.09 -12.23 4.12
N ARG A 100 -3.32 -11.30 4.68
CA ARG A 100 -2.50 -10.31 3.96
C ARG A 100 -1.03 -10.45 4.33
N MET A 101 -0.16 -10.35 3.33
CA MET A 101 1.28 -10.35 3.55
C MET A 101 1.75 -8.95 3.92
N LEU A 102 2.49 -8.82 5.03
CA LEU A 102 3.00 -7.53 5.50
C LEU A 102 4.46 -7.61 5.94
N PRO A 103 5.25 -6.55 5.71
CA PRO A 103 6.60 -6.43 6.23
C PRO A 103 6.59 -6.03 7.72
N PHE A 104 7.50 -6.61 8.49
CA PHE A 104 7.77 -6.30 9.89
C PHE A 104 9.27 -6.15 10.10
N ILE A 105 9.64 -5.30 11.07
CA ILE A 105 11.01 -5.31 11.59
C ILE A 105 11.19 -6.64 12.34
N THR A 106 12.33 -7.29 12.16
CA THR A 106 12.64 -8.56 12.83
C THR A 106 12.50 -8.40 14.34
N GLY A 107 11.65 -9.22 14.96
CA GLY A 107 11.33 -9.19 16.38
C GLY A 107 10.12 -8.32 16.74
N SER A 108 9.56 -7.56 15.78
CA SER A 108 8.33 -6.78 15.96
C SER A 108 7.09 -7.48 15.40
N GLU A 109 7.23 -8.69 14.85
CA GLU A 109 6.10 -9.45 14.32
C GLU A 109 5.10 -9.86 15.41
N PRO A 110 3.81 -10.04 15.07
CA PRO A 110 2.81 -10.47 16.03
C PRO A 110 3.16 -11.84 16.63
N ARG A 111 2.94 -12.02 17.94
CA ARG A 111 3.22 -13.28 18.64
C ARG A 111 2.05 -14.27 18.61
N GLN A 112 0.83 -13.75 18.49
CA GLN A 112 -0.39 -14.56 18.47
C GLN A 112 -0.65 -15.10 17.06
N ARG A 113 -1.24 -16.29 16.95
CA ARG A 113 -1.56 -16.96 15.69
C ARG A 113 -3.04 -17.32 15.63
N THR A 114 -3.60 -17.29 14.43
CA THR A 114 -4.92 -17.88 14.18
C THR A 114 -4.81 -19.40 14.07
N ASN A 115 -5.93 -20.10 14.26
CA ASN A 115 -6.00 -21.56 14.12
C ASN A 115 -6.13 -22.02 12.66
N CYS A 116 -5.93 -21.12 11.69
CA CYS A 116 -6.04 -21.48 10.29
C CYS A 116 -4.76 -22.20 9.82
N SER A 117 -4.93 -23.46 9.42
CA SER A 117 -3.90 -24.20 8.69
C SER A 117 -4.26 -24.18 7.21
N PRO A 118 -3.34 -23.82 6.30
CA PRO A 118 -3.57 -23.97 4.87
C PRO A 118 -3.94 -25.43 4.60
N ARG A 119 -5.07 -25.69 3.93
CA ARG A 119 -5.36 -27.06 3.45
C ARG A 119 -4.21 -27.45 2.52
N LYS A 120 -3.43 -28.46 2.91
CA LYS A 120 -2.62 -29.22 1.95
C LYS A 120 -3.61 -29.97 1.06
N SER A 121 -4.15 -29.35 0.02
CA SER A 121 -4.84 -30.10 -1.04
C SER A 121 -3.77 -30.86 -1.80
N GLY A 122 -3.34 -31.99 -1.23
CA GLY A 122 -2.44 -32.91 -1.88
C GLY A 122 -3.14 -33.58 -3.04
N ILE A 123 -2.35 -34.07 -3.99
CA ILE A 123 -2.76 -35.01 -5.04
C ILE A 123 -3.63 -36.15 -4.47
N ALA A 124 -3.42 -36.54 -3.20
CA ALA A 124 -4.24 -37.51 -2.47
C ALA A 124 -5.74 -37.15 -2.38
N ASP A 125 -6.10 -35.91 -2.02
CA ASP A 125 -7.51 -35.47 -1.92
C ASP A 125 -8.19 -35.48 -3.30
N TRP A 126 -7.44 -35.14 -4.35
CA TRP A 126 -7.89 -35.20 -5.73
C TRP A 126 -8.13 -36.64 -6.19
N PHE A 127 -7.17 -37.56 -5.98
CA PHE A 127 -7.33 -38.97 -6.35
C PHE A 127 -8.49 -39.62 -5.58
N GLN A 128 -8.69 -39.30 -4.30
CA GLN A 128 -9.86 -39.77 -3.54
C GLN A 128 -11.18 -39.24 -4.10
N SER A 129 -11.24 -37.99 -4.56
CA SER A 129 -12.45 -37.45 -5.19
C SER A 129 -12.76 -38.05 -6.57
N LEU A 130 -11.74 -38.54 -7.28
CA LEU A 130 -11.85 -39.07 -8.64
C LEU A 130 -12.04 -40.60 -8.69
N PHE A 131 -11.49 -41.34 -7.73
CA PHE A 131 -11.49 -42.80 -7.74
C PHE A 131 -12.00 -43.42 -6.43
N GLY A 132 -12.44 -42.62 -5.46
CA GLY A 132 -12.91 -43.08 -4.14
C GLY A 132 -14.41 -43.36 -4.06
N ARG A 133 -15.08 -43.73 -5.16
CA ARG A 133 -16.43 -44.31 -5.13
C ARG A 133 -16.31 -45.79 -5.45
N ASP A 134 -16.12 -46.60 -4.43
CA ASP A 134 -16.58 -47.98 -4.40
C ASP A 134 -17.02 -48.26 -2.95
N ASP A 135 -18.28 -48.70 -2.86
CA ASP A 135 -19.11 -49.13 -1.70
C ASP A 135 -19.67 -48.06 -0.74
#